data_AF-A0A3B9YTL8-F1
#
_entry.id   AF-A0A3B9YTL8-F1
#
_cell.length_a   1.000
_cell.length_b   1.000
_cell.length_c   1.000
_cell.angle_alpha   90.00
_cell.angle_beta   90.00
_cell.angle_gamma   90.00
#
_symmetry.space_group_name_H-M   'P 1'
#
loop_
_entity.id
_entity.type
_entity.pdbx_description
1 polymer ?
#
loop_
_entity_poly.entity_id
_entity_poly.type
_entity_poly.pdbx_seq_one_letter_code
_entity_poly.pdbx_strand_id
1 'polypeptide(L)' 'LDRRRPGTSKFVTQRQEPDTVRILSGTFADERMAGPLTTGTPIALHIDNQDARSKDYGGIRDKFRPGHADYA' A
#
# COMPACT_ATOMS: atom_id res chain seq x y z
N LEU A 1 3.95 7.76 4.97
CA LEU A 1 2.72 6.93 5.04
C LEU A 1 2.52 6.34 6.43
N ASP A 2 3.42 6.63 7.37
CA ASP A 2 3.55 5.94 8.65
C ASP A 2 2.34 6.09 9.57
N ARG A 3 1.54 7.14 9.36
CA ARG A 3 0.25 7.34 10.05
C ARG A 3 -0.83 6.33 9.64
N ARG A 4 -0.70 5.69 8.46
CA ARG A 4 -1.62 4.65 7.96
C ARG A 4 -1.18 3.25 8.35
N ARG A 5 0.06 3.08 8.81
CA ARG A 5 0.64 1.79 9.14
C ARG A 5 -0.15 1.12 10.27
N PRO A 6 -0.64 -0.12 10.10
CA PRO A 6 -1.28 -0.86 11.17
C PRO A 6 -0.25 -1.31 12.23
N GLY A 7 -0.71 -1.76 13.39
CA GLY A 7 0.17 -2.23 14.49
C GLY A 7 0.35 -1.24 15.65
N THR A 8 -0.38 -0.13 15.67
CA THR A 8 -0.37 0.84 16.81
C THR A 8 -1.08 0.33 18.07
N SER A 9 -1.77 -0.81 17.98
CA SER A 9 -2.50 -1.45 19.09
C SER A 9 -2.55 -2.97 18.90
N LYS A 10 -2.67 -3.72 20.00
CA LYS A 10 -2.82 -5.19 20.01
C LYS A 10 -4.09 -5.71 19.31
N PHE A 11 -5.05 -4.81 19.03
CA PHE A 11 -6.33 -5.14 18.41
C PHE A 11 -6.38 -4.88 16.89
N VAL A 12 -5.32 -4.32 16.31
CA VAL A 12 -5.22 -4.07 14.87
C VAL A 12 -4.28 -5.08 14.21
N THR A 13 -4.33 -5.17 12.88
CA THR A 13 -3.52 -6.13 12.13
C THR A 13 -2.04 -5.97 12.45
N GLN A 14 -1.32 -7.06 12.68
CA GLN A 14 0.13 -7.02 12.97
C GLN A 14 0.99 -6.98 11.70
N ARG A 15 0.40 -6.74 10.52
CA ARG A 15 1.16 -6.69 9.27
C ARG A 15 2.16 -5.55 9.34
N GLN A 16 3.42 -5.87 9.09
CA GLN A 16 4.49 -4.89 8.97
C GLN A 16 4.83 -4.70 7.50
N GLU A 17 3.93 -4.07 6.76
CA GLU A 17 4.25 -3.61 5.41
C GLU A 17 5.12 -2.35 5.57
N PRO A 18 6.38 -2.31 5.10
CA PRO A 18 7.08 -1.06 4.94
C PRO A 18 6.28 -0.24 3.94
N ASP A 19 5.64 0.83 4.43
CA ASP A 19 4.90 1.78 3.61
C ASP A 19 5.86 2.64 2.75
N THR A 20 6.80 1.98 2.09
CA THR A 20 7.81 2.57 1.22
C THR A 20 7.20 2.70 -0.16
N VAL A 21 6.97 3.95 -0.57
CA VAL A 21 6.47 4.27 -1.89
C VAL A 21 7.63 4.35 -2.88
N ARG A 22 7.53 3.62 -3.98
CA ARG A 22 8.39 3.77 -5.15
C ARG A 22 7.69 4.66 -6.17
N ILE A 23 8.35 5.74 -6.60
CA ILE A 23 7.84 6.61 -7.67
C ILE A 23 8.31 6.03 -9.00
N LEU A 24 7.37 5.68 -9.88
CA LEU A 24 7.66 5.05 -11.16
C LEU A 24 7.67 6.05 -12.33
N SER A 25 6.97 7.19 -12.20
CA SER A 25 6.89 8.20 -13.26
C SER A 25 6.55 9.59 -12.70
N GLY A 26 6.63 10.61 -13.56
CA GLY A 26 6.12 11.96 -13.27
C GLY A 26 7.06 12.84 -12.44
N THR A 27 8.19 12.31 -11.99
CA THR A 27 9.26 13.08 -11.34
C THR A 27 10.58 12.95 -12.06
N PHE A 28 11.39 14.01 -12.03
CA PHE A 28 12.75 14.05 -12.56
C PHE A 28 13.71 14.50 -11.46
N ALA A 29 14.88 13.87 -11.38
CA ALA A 29 15.94 14.25 -10.44
C ALA A 29 17.17 14.71 -11.22
N ASP A 30 17.74 15.84 -10.80
CA ASP A 30 18.97 16.43 -11.33
C ASP A 30 19.90 16.69 -10.12
N GLU A 31 21.21 16.59 -10.32
CA GLU A 31 22.24 16.89 -9.31
C GLU A 31 22.15 18.34 -8.79
N ARG A 32 21.54 19.25 -9.56
CA ARG A 32 21.33 20.65 -9.18
C ARG A 32 20.10 20.85 -8.28
N MET A 33 19.28 19.83 -8.09
CA MET A 33 18.02 19.90 -7.36
C MET A 33 18.16 19.24 -5.98
N ALA A 34 17.45 19.76 -4.98
CA ALA A 34 17.44 19.20 -3.63
C ALA A 34 16.74 17.83 -3.52
N GLY A 35 16.07 17.39 -4.60
CA GLY A 35 15.34 16.13 -4.70
C GLY A 35 14.59 16.04 -6.03
N PRO A 36 13.75 15.00 -6.21
CA PRO A 36 12.95 14.85 -7.41
C PRO A 36 11.89 15.96 -7.54
N LEU A 37 11.82 16.62 -8.69
CA LEU A 37 10.80 17.61 -9.03
C LEU A 37 9.74 17.00 -9.95
N THR A 38 8.51 17.48 -9.85
CA THR A 38 7.42 17.05 -10.73
C THR A 38 7.60 17.59 -12.14
N THR A 39 7.25 16.77 -13.13
CA THR A 39 7.42 17.09 -14.57
C THR A 39 6.14 17.61 -15.22
N GLY A 40 5.03 17.67 -14.46
CA GLY A 40 3.69 18.02 -14.97
C GLY A 40 2.95 16.85 -15.62
N THR A 41 3.59 15.69 -15.80
CA THR A 41 2.95 14.46 -16.30
C THR A 41 2.41 13.60 -15.14
N PRO A 42 1.57 12.58 -15.40
CA PRO A 42 1.06 11.70 -14.36
C PRO A 42 2.16 11.05 -13.50
N ILE A 43 1.96 11.08 -12.18
CA ILE A 43 2.87 10.49 -11.19
C ILE A 43 2.33 9.11 -10.81
N ALA A 44 3.06 8.06 -11.18
CA ALA A 44 2.75 6.69 -10.78
C ALA A 44 3.49 6.34 -9.48
N LEU A 45 2.75 5.81 -8.50
CA LEU A 45 3.27 5.37 -7.21
C LEU A 45 3.03 3.88 -7.06
N HIS A 46 4.02 3.16 -6.54
CA HIS A 46 3.95 1.73 -6.30
C HIS A 46 4.35 1.41 -4.87
N ILE A 47 3.58 0.54 -4.22
CA ILE A 47 3.82 0.06 -2.85
C ILE A 47 3.79 -1.46 -2.91
N ASP A 48 4.89 -2.07 -2.47
CA ASP A 48 5.00 -3.52 -2.44
C ASP A 48 4.22 -4.11 -1.27
N ASN A 49 3.38 -5.11 -1.54
CA ASN A 49 2.76 -5.90 -0.51
C ASN A 49 3.71 -7.02 -0.06
N GLN A 50 4.45 -6.79 1.03
CA GLN A 50 5.52 -7.68 1.49
C GLN A 50 5.07 -8.77 2.48
N ASP A 51 3.94 -8.61 3.18
CA ASP A 51 3.41 -9.59 4.15
C ASP A 51 2.03 -10.12 3.69
N ALA A 52 1.95 -10.47 2.40
CA ALA A 52 0.77 -11.06 1.80
C ALA A 52 0.57 -12.50 2.30
N ARG A 53 -0.41 -12.71 3.19
CA ARG A 53 -0.77 -14.04 3.71
C ARG A 53 -2.00 -14.58 2.99
N SER A 54 -1.79 -15.29 1.89
CA SER A 54 -2.89 -15.85 1.08
C SER A 54 -3.76 -16.86 1.84
N LYS A 55 -3.22 -17.53 2.86
CA LYS A 55 -3.95 -18.52 3.68
C LYS A 55 -5.11 -17.93 4.48
N ASP A 56 -5.04 -16.64 4.84
CA ASP A 56 -6.09 -15.97 5.63
C ASP A 56 -7.41 -15.86 4.84
N TYR A 57 -7.36 -15.93 3.50
CA TYR A 57 -8.52 -15.79 2.62
C TYR A 57 -9.15 -17.13 2.21
N GLY A 58 -8.52 -18.27 2.53
CA GLY A 58 -8.96 -19.58 2.05
C GLY A 58 -10.33 -20.03 2.57
N GLY A 59 -10.66 -19.70 3.83
CA GLY A 59 -11.92 -20.12 4.47
C GLY A 59 -13.13 -19.22 4.20
N ILE A 60 -12.90 -18.05 3.60
CA ILE A 60 -13.93 -17.03 3.32
C ILE A 60 -14.23 -16.89 1.83
N ARG A 61 -13.55 -17.65 0.96
CA ARG A 61 -13.75 -17.60 -0.50
C ARG A 61 -15.18 -17.94 -0.91
N ASP A 62 -15.78 -18.91 -0.23
CA ASP A 62 -17.09 -19.44 -0.58
C ASP A 62 -18.19 -18.97 0.40
N LYS A 63 -17.91 -17.92 1.22
CA LYS A 63 -18.85 -17.39 2.22
C LYS A 63 -18.99 -15.87 2.10
N PHE A 64 -20.21 -15.39 1.90
CA PHE A 64 -20.50 -13.96 1.92
C PHE A 64 -20.42 -13.40 3.34
N ARG A 65 -19.56 -12.41 3.56
CA ARG A 65 -19.47 -11.73 4.86
C ARG A 65 -20.42 -10.53 4.89
N PRO A 66 -21.35 -10.45 5.88
CA PRO A 66 -22.24 -9.31 6.02
C PRO A 66 -21.46 -7.99 6.12
N GLY A 67 -21.85 -7.00 5.31
CA GLY A 67 -21.20 -5.68 5.27
C GLY A 67 -19.89 -5.62 4.49
N HIS A 68 -19.48 -6.70 3.81
CA HIS A 68 -18.30 -6.74 2.95
C HIS A 68 -18.70 -6.76 1.47
N ALA A 69 -17.81 -6.29 0.59
CA ALA A 69 -18.00 -6.27 -0.86
C ALA A 69 -17.99 -7.66 -1.54
N ASP A 70 -18.21 -8.74 -0.78
CA ASP A 70 -18.22 -10.09 -1.35
C ASP A 70 -19.48 -10.36 -2.20
N TYR A 71 -20.55 -9.57 -2.01
CA TYR A 71 -21.86 -9.77 -2.65
C TYR A 71 -22.20 -8.77 -3.77
N ALA A 72 -21.63 -7.56 -3.75
CA ALA A 72 -22.03 -6.43 -4.59
C ALA A 72 -20.96 -6.06 -5.62
#